data_AF-A0A532USC4-F1
#
_entry.id   AF-A0A532USC4-F1
#
_cell.length_a   1.000
_cell.length_b   1.000
_cell.length_c   1.000
_cell.angle_alpha   90.00
_cell.angle_beta   90.00
_cell.angle_gamma   90.00
#
_symmetry.space_group_name_H-M   'P 1'
#
loop_
_entity.id
_entity.type
_entity.pdbx_description
1 polymer ?
#
loop_
_entity_poly.entity_id
_entity_poly.type
_entity_poly.pdbx_seq_one_letter_code
_entity_poly.pdbx_strand_id
1 'polypeptide(L)'
;MESVTEKLSDREKEEASIRLLRKLAEQLQSSDASTRRRAAYNLSWMQEDGLEILKGVLFGGFHVTAKNAAAYGLRKMHGRMKKMALEVLNQGLKHRDNSARQVCRNALQLLDRKVPGGTVTKKQTQKKTRIREISHERKPRARTDMRRGIGTRRRI
;
A
#
# COMPACT_ATOMS: atom_id res chain seq x y z
N MET A 1 -43.75 -5.96 -13.92
CA MET A 1 -42.85 -4.81 -14.15
C MET A 1 -41.53 -5.37 -14.61
N GLU A 2 -41.34 -5.48 -15.92
CA GLU A 2 -40.07 -5.93 -16.50
C GLU A 2 -39.08 -4.75 -16.48
N SER A 3 -37.97 -4.91 -15.78
CA SER A 3 -36.89 -3.92 -15.76
C SER A 3 -36.16 -3.99 -17.10
N VAL A 4 -36.52 -3.10 -18.03
CA VAL A 4 -35.76 -2.83 -19.25
C VAL A 4 -34.35 -2.43 -18.83
N THR A 5 -33.38 -3.31 -19.04
CA THR A 5 -31.97 -2.94 -18.92
C THR A 5 -31.63 -2.13 -20.16
N GLU A 6 -31.67 -0.80 -20.05
CA GLU A 6 -31.16 0.10 -21.08
C GLU A 6 -29.69 -0.27 -21.35
N LYS A 7 -29.47 -0.94 -22.48
CA LYS A 7 -28.12 -1.25 -22.95
C LYS A 7 -27.52 0.05 -23.43
N LEU A 8 -26.60 0.61 -22.63
CA LEU A 8 -25.79 1.75 -23.03
C LEU A 8 -25.15 1.46 -24.40
N SER A 9 -25.22 2.45 -25.28
CA SER A 9 -24.51 2.44 -26.56
C SER A 9 -23.01 2.34 -26.30
N ASP A 10 -22.26 1.76 -27.23
CA ASP A 10 -20.81 1.63 -27.09
C ASP A 10 -20.12 2.99 -26.95
N ARG A 11 -20.69 4.04 -27.57
CA ARG A 11 -20.25 5.42 -27.40
C ARG A 11 -20.42 5.93 -25.97
N GLU A 12 -21.53 5.61 -25.31
CA GLU A 12 -21.80 6.06 -23.94
C GLU A 12 -20.87 5.35 -22.94
N LYS A 13 -20.56 4.07 -23.18
CA LYS A 13 -19.57 3.34 -22.38
C LYS A 13 -18.17 3.92 -22.53
N GLU A 14 -17.79 4.28 -23.75
CA GLU A 14 -16.51 4.94 -24.01
C GLU A 14 -16.41 6.29 -23.30
N GLU A 15 -17.43 7.15 -23.44
CA GLU A 15 -17.48 8.44 -22.75
C GLU A 15 -17.45 8.29 -21.23
N ALA A 16 -18.19 7.33 -20.67
CA ALA A 16 -18.16 7.03 -19.24
C ALA A 16 -16.75 6.59 -18.78
N SER A 17 -16.06 5.80 -19.60
CA SER A 17 -14.70 5.33 -19.32
C SER A 17 -13.71 6.49 -19.32
N ILE A 18 -13.80 7.39 -20.30
CA ILE A 18 -12.97 8.60 -20.38
C ILE A 18 -13.20 9.49 -19.15
N ARG A 19 -14.45 9.71 -18.75
CA ARG A 19 -14.79 10.50 -17.55
C ARG A 19 -14.23 9.85 -16.28
N LEU A 20 -14.32 8.53 -16.17
CA LEU A 20 -13.75 7.79 -15.05
C LEU A 20 -12.22 7.91 -15.00
N LEU A 21 -11.54 7.75 -16.13
CA LEU A 21 -10.08 7.89 -16.23
C LEU A 21 -9.62 9.28 -15.80
N ARG A 22 -10.29 10.35 -16.26
CA ARG A 22 -10.00 11.73 -15.84
C ARG A 22 -10.15 11.91 -14.33
N LYS A 23 -11.27 11.43 -13.76
CA LYS A 23 -11.53 11.49 -12.33
C LYS A 23 -10.45 10.78 -11.52
N LEU A 24 -10.00 9.60 -11.95
CA LEU A 24 -8.95 8.85 -11.26
C LEU A 24 -7.59 9.57 -11.35
N ALA A 25 -7.29 10.20 -12.49
CA ALA A 25 -6.07 11.00 -12.67
C ALA A 25 -6.04 12.24 -11.77
N GLU A 26 -7.17 12.90 -11.57
CA GLU A 26 -7.32 13.99 -10.59
C GLU A 26 -7.14 13.48 -9.15
N GLN A 27 -7.77 12.35 -8.82
CA GLN A 27 -7.67 11.73 -7.49
C GLN A 27 -6.24 11.28 -7.14
N LEU A 28 -5.40 10.95 -8.12
CA LEU A 28 -3.96 10.69 -7.92
C LEU A 28 -3.19 11.89 -7.37
N GLN A 29 -3.73 13.10 -7.53
CA GLN A 29 -3.13 14.35 -7.05
C GLN A 29 -3.77 14.87 -5.76
N SER A 30 -4.77 14.15 -5.23
CA SER A 30 -5.42 14.52 -3.97
C SER A 30 -4.43 14.62 -2.81
N SER A 31 -4.68 15.54 -1.87
CA SER A 31 -3.90 15.61 -0.62
C SER A 31 -4.05 14.32 0.21
N ASP A 32 -5.24 13.69 0.18
CA ASP A 32 -5.54 12.47 0.92
C ASP A 32 -4.81 11.23 0.34
N ALA A 33 -4.02 10.59 1.19
CA ALA A 33 -3.24 9.41 0.83
C ALA A 33 -4.13 8.19 0.51
N SER A 34 -5.30 8.07 1.15
CA SER A 34 -6.23 6.96 0.91
C SER A 34 -6.86 7.07 -0.47
N THR A 35 -7.34 8.27 -0.81
CA THR A 35 -7.87 8.61 -2.14
C THR A 35 -6.85 8.34 -3.23
N ARG A 36 -5.61 8.83 -3.09
CA ARG A 36 -4.54 8.59 -4.08
C ARG A 36 -4.26 7.10 -4.30
N ARG A 37 -4.13 6.32 -3.23
CA ARG A 37 -3.85 4.88 -3.33
C ARG A 37 -5.01 4.10 -3.94
N ARG A 38 -6.25 4.46 -3.60
CA ARG A 38 -7.45 3.84 -4.19
C ARG A 38 -7.55 4.15 -5.67
N ALA A 39 -7.29 5.40 -6.08
CA ALA A 39 -7.24 5.79 -7.48
C ALA A 39 -6.16 5.01 -8.25
N ALA A 40 -4.95 4.94 -7.71
CA ALA A 40 -3.86 4.16 -8.30
C ALA A 40 -4.20 2.66 -8.43
N TYR A 41 -4.86 2.08 -7.42
CA TYR A 41 -5.32 0.70 -7.48
C TYR A 41 -6.36 0.50 -8.58
N ASN A 42 -7.36 1.38 -8.68
CA ASN A 42 -8.38 1.29 -9.71
C ASN A 42 -7.77 1.39 -11.12
N LEU A 43 -6.83 2.32 -11.33
CA LEU A 43 -6.09 2.44 -12.60
C LEU A 43 -5.30 1.17 -12.94
N SER A 44 -4.86 0.39 -11.95
CA SER A 44 -4.17 -0.88 -12.22
C SER A 44 -5.05 -1.95 -12.89
N TRP A 45 -6.36 -1.76 -12.90
CA TRP A 45 -7.33 -2.62 -13.60
C TRP A 45 -7.71 -2.09 -14.98
N MET A 46 -7.32 -0.86 -15.34
CA MET A 46 -7.70 -0.18 -16.59
C MET A 46 -6.69 -0.40 -17.73
N GLN A 47 -5.98 -1.53 -17.68
CA GLN A 47 -5.01 -1.99 -18.68
C GLN A 47 -4.09 -0.88 -19.24
N GLU A 48 -4.04 -0.70 -20.55
CA GLU A 48 -3.20 0.29 -21.25
C GLU A 48 -3.45 1.71 -20.78
N ASP A 49 -4.72 2.15 -20.73
CA ASP A 49 -5.08 3.51 -20.32
C ASP A 49 -4.61 3.79 -18.89
N GLY A 50 -4.82 2.81 -18.01
CA GLY A 50 -4.35 2.85 -16.64
C GLY A 50 -2.82 2.92 -16.54
N LEU A 51 -2.11 2.13 -17.35
CA LEU A 51 -0.66 2.14 -17.42
C LEU A 51 -0.12 3.50 -17.88
N GLU A 52 -0.72 4.07 -18.92
CA GLU A 52 -0.31 5.36 -19.48
C GLU A 52 -0.46 6.48 -18.46
N ILE A 53 -1.59 6.56 -17.77
CA ILE A 53 -1.82 7.56 -16.72
C ILE A 53 -0.80 7.40 -15.59
N LEU A 54 -0.59 6.18 -15.10
CA LEU A 54 0.36 5.94 -14.01
C LEU A 54 1.79 6.28 -14.43
N LYS A 55 2.19 5.95 -15.66
CA LYS A 55 3.50 6.31 -16.23
C LYS A 55 3.65 7.84 -16.34
N GLY A 56 2.63 8.53 -16.86
CA GLY A 56 2.61 9.98 -16.97
C GLY A 56 2.76 10.67 -15.62
N VAL A 57 2.07 10.17 -14.58
CA VAL A 57 2.19 10.70 -13.22
C VAL A 57 3.57 10.41 -12.62
N LEU A 58 4.11 9.22 -12.86
CA LEU A 58 5.40 8.80 -12.31
C LEU A 58 6.58 9.62 -12.84
N PHE A 59 6.58 9.94 -14.14
CA PHE A 59 7.68 10.66 -14.81
C PHE A 59 7.41 12.15 -15.05
N GLY A 60 6.17 12.61 -14.83
CA GLY A 60 5.80 14.01 -14.95
C GLY A 60 6.25 14.88 -13.77
N GLY A 61 5.89 16.16 -13.84
CA GLY A 61 6.17 17.19 -12.84
C GLY A 61 5.32 17.09 -11.55
N PHE A 62 4.83 15.91 -11.19
CA PHE A 62 3.97 15.72 -10.03
C PHE A 62 4.76 15.57 -8.74
N HIS A 63 4.09 15.89 -7.62
CA HIS A 63 4.67 15.74 -6.28
C HIS A 63 5.02 14.27 -5.98
N VAL A 64 6.03 14.04 -5.13
CA VAL A 64 6.54 12.70 -4.80
C VAL A 64 5.45 11.77 -4.25
N THR A 65 4.44 12.33 -3.59
CA THR A 65 3.32 11.59 -3.02
C THR A 65 2.40 11.01 -4.11
N ALA A 66 2.18 11.73 -5.22
CA ALA A 66 1.46 11.23 -6.38
C ALA A 66 2.30 10.17 -7.13
N LYS A 67 3.60 10.40 -7.30
CA LYS A 67 4.54 9.42 -7.88
C LYS A 67 4.56 8.10 -7.11
N ASN A 68 4.58 8.16 -5.78
CA ASN A 68 4.49 6.98 -4.91
C ASN A 68 3.16 6.21 -5.12
N ALA A 69 2.05 6.93 -5.25
CA ALA A 69 0.76 6.31 -5.55
C ALA A 69 0.78 5.66 -6.94
N ALA A 70 1.32 6.34 -7.95
CA ALA A 70 1.46 5.79 -9.29
C ALA A 70 2.28 4.49 -9.31
N ALA A 71 3.44 4.49 -8.64
CA ALA A 71 4.27 3.31 -8.49
C ALA A 71 3.57 2.17 -7.71
N TYR A 72 2.73 2.50 -6.74
CA TYR A 72 1.86 1.52 -6.09
C TYR A 72 0.88 0.87 -7.07
N GLY A 73 0.23 1.67 -7.93
CA GLY A 73 -0.64 1.16 -9.00
C GLY A 73 0.11 0.25 -9.98
N LEU A 74 1.30 0.66 -10.43
CA LEU A 74 2.14 -0.16 -11.33
C LEU A 74 2.50 -1.52 -10.71
N ARG A 75 2.78 -1.58 -9.40
CA ARG A 75 3.02 -2.85 -8.69
C ARG A 75 1.80 -3.76 -8.61
N LYS A 76 0.60 -3.21 -8.76
CA LYS A 76 -0.68 -3.94 -8.69
C LYS A 76 -1.22 -4.35 -10.06
N MET A 77 -0.58 -3.92 -11.15
CA MET A 77 -0.86 -4.40 -12.50
C MET A 77 -0.73 -5.92 -12.59
N HIS A 78 -1.64 -6.56 -13.32
CA HIS A 78 -1.73 -8.01 -13.45
C HIS A 78 -1.72 -8.44 -14.92
N GLY A 79 -1.64 -9.76 -15.16
CA GLY A 79 -1.62 -10.34 -16.51
C GLY A 79 -0.50 -9.77 -17.39
N ARG A 80 -0.82 -9.48 -18.65
CA ARG A 80 0.11 -8.87 -19.63
C ARG A 80 0.69 -7.53 -19.16
N MET A 81 -0.10 -6.75 -18.43
CA MET A 81 0.28 -5.41 -17.98
C MET A 81 1.36 -5.43 -16.89
N LYS A 82 1.50 -6.55 -16.16
CA LYS A 82 2.55 -6.69 -15.15
C LYS A 82 3.95 -6.56 -15.75
N LYS A 83 4.18 -7.13 -16.94
CA LYS A 83 5.47 -7.04 -17.63
C LYS A 83 5.76 -5.60 -18.05
N MET A 84 4.77 -4.94 -18.65
CA MET A 84 4.88 -3.54 -19.08
C MET A 84 5.11 -2.59 -17.89
N ALA A 85 4.39 -2.79 -16.78
CA ALA A 85 4.58 -2.02 -15.56
C ALA A 85 5.99 -2.20 -14.97
N LEU A 86 6.53 -3.42 -15.01
CA LEU A 86 7.92 -3.68 -14.61
C LEU A 86 8.93 -3.00 -15.52
N GLU A 87 8.70 -2.97 -16.83
CA GLU A 87 9.55 -2.25 -17.78
C GLU A 87 9.54 -0.74 -17.49
N VAL A 88 8.38 -0.15 -17.22
CA VAL A 88 8.25 1.25 -16.77
C VAL A 88 9.07 1.50 -15.50
N LEU A 89 8.93 0.66 -14.47
CA LEU A 89 9.71 0.82 -13.23
C LEU A 89 11.22 0.68 -13.46
N ASN A 90 11.67 -0.20 -14.35
CA ASN A 90 13.09 -0.33 -14.70
C ASN A 90 13.61 0.87 -15.50
N GLN A 91 12.83 1.41 -16.43
CA GLN A 91 13.16 2.66 -17.13
C GLN A 91 13.33 3.81 -16.14
N GLY A 92 12.48 3.84 -15.11
CA GLY A 92 12.54 4.84 -14.05
C GLY A 92 13.86 4.88 -13.28
N LEU A 93 14.59 3.76 -13.19
CA LEU A 93 15.93 3.73 -12.57
C LEU A 93 16.96 4.59 -13.30
N LYS A 94 16.75 4.85 -14.60
CA LYS A 94 17.62 5.68 -15.45
C LYS A 94 17.06 7.09 -15.68
N HIS A 95 15.93 7.43 -15.04
CA HIS A 95 15.26 8.71 -15.25
C HIS A 95 16.06 9.88 -14.68
N ARG A 96 16.00 11.06 -15.32
CA ARG A 96 16.71 12.28 -14.88
C ARG A 96 16.24 12.77 -13.51
N ASP A 97 14.92 12.73 -13.30
CA ASP A 97 14.31 13.12 -12.03
C ASP A 97 14.66 12.12 -10.91
N ASN A 98 15.35 12.63 -9.88
CA ASN A 98 15.77 11.86 -8.72
C ASN A 98 14.58 11.29 -7.92
N SER A 99 13.48 12.05 -7.82
CA SER A 99 12.29 11.62 -7.10
C SER A 99 11.65 10.39 -7.77
N ALA A 100 11.45 10.45 -9.09
CA ALA A 100 10.94 9.33 -9.88
C ALA A 100 11.87 8.11 -9.76
N ARG A 101 13.20 8.32 -9.84
CA ARG A 101 14.21 7.26 -9.71
C ARG A 101 14.12 6.55 -8.36
N GLN A 102 14.06 7.30 -7.27
CA GLN A 102 13.97 6.75 -5.92
C GLN A 102 12.66 5.98 -5.72
N VAL A 103 11.54 6.52 -6.19
CA VAL A 103 10.23 5.87 -6.13
C VAL A 103 10.25 4.53 -6.89
N CYS A 104 10.82 4.51 -8.10
CA CYS A 104 10.94 3.28 -8.89
C CYS A 104 11.81 2.24 -8.20
N ARG A 105 12.94 2.66 -7.63
CA ARG A 105 13.85 1.80 -6.86
C ARG A 105 13.13 1.13 -5.69
N ASN A 106 12.41 1.93 -4.89
CA ASN A 106 11.64 1.42 -3.75
C ASN A 106 10.55 0.44 -4.22
N ALA A 107 9.86 0.75 -5.32
CA ALA A 107 8.81 -0.10 -5.86
C ALA A 107 9.34 -1.47 -6.32
N LEU A 108 10.50 -1.51 -6.96
CA LEU A 108 11.15 -2.75 -7.39
C LEU A 108 11.66 -3.59 -6.20
N GLN A 109 12.20 -2.94 -5.17
CA GLN A 109 12.59 -3.62 -3.92
C GLN A 109 11.38 -4.31 -3.26
N LEU A 110 10.23 -3.64 -3.24
CA LEU A 110 8.99 -4.20 -2.69
C LEU A 110 8.36 -5.32 -3.54
N LEU A 111 8.83 -5.50 -4.78
CA LEU A 111 8.48 -6.64 -5.63
C LEU A 111 9.49 -7.80 -5.50
N ASP A 112 10.42 -7.71 -4.52
CA ASP A 112 11.53 -8.65 -4.30
C ASP A 112 12.37 -8.87 -5.57
N ARG A 113 12.42 -7.88 -6.47
CA ARG A 113 13.27 -7.94 -7.66
C ARG A 113 14.66 -7.38 -7.35
N LYS A 114 15.68 -8.04 -7.90
CA LYS A 114 17.09 -7.66 -7.76
C LYS A 114 17.31 -6.29 -8.40
N VAL A 115 17.25 -5.24 -7.60
CA VAL A 115 17.63 -3.90 -8.03
C VAL A 115 19.15 -3.88 -8.18
N PRO A 116 19.71 -3.59 -9.37
CA PRO A 116 21.16 -3.50 -9.51
C PRO A 116 21.70 -2.38 -8.61
N GLY A 117 22.59 -2.73 -7.69
CA GLY A 117 23.24 -1.81 -6.75
C GLY A 117 22.46 -1.48 -5.47
N GLY A 118 21.48 -2.30 -5.06
CA GLY A 118 20.78 -2.16 -3.77
C GLY A 118 21.42 -2.98 -2.66
N THR A 119 21.91 -2.33 -1.60
CA THR A 119 22.20 -3.01 -0.32
C THR A 119 20.95 -3.71 0.17
N VAL A 120 21.05 -5.02 0.33
CA VAL A 120 19.99 -5.90 0.83
C VAL A 120 19.64 -5.48 2.26
N THR A 121 18.57 -4.69 2.44
CA THR A 121 17.99 -4.53 3.77
C THR A 121 17.31 -5.85 4.14
N LYS A 122 18.00 -6.63 5.00
CA LYS A 122 17.50 -7.88 5.57
C LYS A 122 16.10 -7.63 6.15
N LYS A 123 15.09 -8.32 5.62
CA LYS A 123 13.73 -8.35 6.19
C LYS A 123 13.86 -8.75 7.67
N GLN A 124 13.55 -7.83 8.58
CA GLN A 124 13.29 -8.20 9.98
C GLN A 124 12.05 -9.07 9.98
N THR A 125 12.24 -10.35 10.22
CA THR A 125 11.19 -11.34 10.46
C THR A 125 10.33 -10.83 11.61
N GLN A 126 9.10 -10.40 11.30
CA GLN A 126 8.12 -10.06 12.33
C GLN A 126 7.87 -11.30 13.17
N LYS A 127 8.34 -11.28 14.43
CA LYS A 127 8.02 -12.32 15.41
C LYS A 127 6.50 -12.32 15.57
N LYS A 128 5.86 -13.42 15.17
CA LYS A 128 4.47 -13.75 15.52
C LYS A 128 4.27 -13.51 17.01
N THR A 129 3.51 -12.50 17.40
CA THR A 129 2.90 -12.45 18.72
C THR A 129 1.84 -13.56 18.74
N ARG A 130 2.19 -14.72 19.32
CA ARG A 130 1.21 -15.73 19.71
C ARG A 130 0.28 -15.07 20.73
N ILE A 131 -0.94 -14.75 20.31
CA ILE A 131 -2.03 -14.42 21.22
C ILE A 131 -2.21 -15.67 22.11
N ARG A 132 -1.84 -15.56 23.39
CA ARG A 132 -2.18 -16.57 24.39
C ARG A 132 -3.63 -16.31 24.79
N GLU A 133 -4.48 -17.30 24.61
CA GLU A 133 -5.84 -17.29 25.16
C GLU A 133 -5.78 -17.01 26.67
N ILE A 134 -6.54 -16.01 27.09
CA ILE A 134 -6.75 -15.69 28.50
C ILE A 134 -7.79 -16.70 29.01
N SER A 135 -7.34 -17.79 29.63
CA SER A 135 -8.23 -18.70 30.35
C SER A 135 -8.77 -18.01 31.60
N HIS A 136 -10.07 -17.68 31.56
CA HIS A 136 -10.83 -17.27 32.72
C HIS A 136 -11.19 -18.49 33.57
N GLU A 137 -10.37 -18.81 34.58
CA GLU A 137 -10.81 -19.66 35.69
C GLU A 137 -10.81 -18.87 37.00
N ARG A 138 -12.03 -18.58 37.46
CA ARG A 138 -12.34 -18.20 38.83
C ARG A 138 -12.29 -19.47 39.70
N LYS A 139 -11.68 -19.40 40.89
CA LYS A 139 -12.34 -19.63 42.22
C LYS A 139 -11.35 -19.68 43.41
N PRO A 140 -11.83 -19.61 44.67
CA PRO A 140 -11.32 -18.67 45.69
C PRO A 140 -10.85 -19.32 47.02
N ARG A 141 -10.47 -18.45 47.99
CA ARG A 141 -10.29 -18.68 49.45
C ARG A 141 -9.08 -19.60 49.79
N ALA A 142 -8.38 -19.49 50.92
CA ALA A 142 -8.70 -18.97 52.24
C ALA A 142 -7.44 -18.49 52.98
N ARG A 143 -7.67 -17.72 54.05
CA ARG A 143 -6.71 -17.31 55.08
C ARG A 143 -6.06 -18.52 55.76
N THR A 144 -4.80 -18.41 56.15
CA THR A 144 -4.33 -18.89 57.47
C THR A 144 -3.08 -18.12 57.92
N ASP A 145 -3.15 -17.60 59.14
CA ASP A 145 -2.10 -16.97 59.94
C ASP A 145 -0.83 -17.82 60.10
N MET A 146 0.32 -17.18 60.38
CA MET A 146 1.05 -17.40 61.63
C MET A 146 2.11 -16.32 61.91
N ARG A 147 1.99 -15.73 63.09
CA ARG A 147 2.98 -14.91 63.80
C ARG A 147 4.28 -15.68 64.09
N ARG A 148 5.42 -14.97 64.04
CA ARG A 148 6.61 -14.96 64.94
C ARG A 148 7.83 -14.53 64.11
N GLY A 149 8.69 -13.58 64.47
CA GLY A 149 8.84 -12.80 65.70
C GLY A 149 9.98 -11.79 65.56
N ILE A 150 9.90 -10.72 66.37
CA ILE A 150 10.98 -10.13 67.19
C ILE A 150 12.20 -9.50 66.48
N GLY A 151 12.43 -8.20 66.74
CA GLY A 151 13.77 -7.60 66.59
C GLY A 151 13.87 -6.07 66.47
N THR A 152 13.53 -5.34 67.54
CA THR A 152 14.24 -4.16 68.10
C THR A 152 14.66 -2.91 67.27
N ARG A 153 14.18 -1.76 67.79
CA ARG A 153 14.89 -0.52 68.21
C ARG A 153 15.22 0.63 67.23
N ARG A 154 14.59 1.78 67.56
CA ARG A 154 15.07 3.19 67.71
C ARG A 154 15.65 3.89 66.47
N ARG A 155 15.24 5.12 66.12
CA ARG A 155 15.45 6.48 66.73
C ARG A 155 14.72 7.46 65.77
N ILE A 156 14.18 8.64 66.07
CA ILE A 156 14.36 9.69 67.08
C ILE A 156 12.97 10.25 67.40
#